data_AF-D9PMI1-F1
#
_entry.id   AF-D9PMI1-F1
#
_cell.length_a   1.000
_cell.length_b   1.000
_cell.length_c   1.000
_cell.angle_alpha   90.00
_cell.angle_beta   90.00
_cell.angle_gamma   90.00
#
_symmetry.space_group_name_H-M   'P 1'
#
loop_
_entity.id
_entity.type
_entity.pdbx_description
1 polymer ?
#
loop_
_entity_poly.entity_id
_entity_poly.type
_entity_poly.pdbx_seq_one_letter_code
_entity_poly.pdbx_strand_id
1 'polypeptide(L)'
;MSNGLSRLKALNEKLDKKINSKQNLFDNDFETTNTIPTSMVEKTNTTDVKSNYKEDRTLNMESLRKLFSELKINEKCPDFDNVFKYKAMNLAGIGLRDDDFGELRIGKYIQIIAISYDSIGEEKKKAKNISLGYYGKGETLDIEKKYKIIEFILRWRYEKGLQSIDNYIHLLDKLKALPKSSN
;
A
#
# COMPACT_ATOMS: atom_id res chain seq x y z
N MET A 1 26.95 28.81 36.70
CA MET A 1 26.55 28.90 35.28
C MET A 1 26.91 27.58 34.58
N SER A 2 26.00 26.59 34.51
CA SER A 2 26.28 25.27 33.87
C SER A 2 25.07 24.61 33.19
N ASN A 3 24.00 25.36 32.90
CA ASN A 3 22.72 24.79 32.41
C ASN A 3 22.70 24.33 30.94
N GLY A 4 23.71 24.67 30.12
CA GLY A 4 23.75 24.30 28.70
C GLY A 4 24.22 22.85 28.48
N LEU A 5 25.26 22.43 29.20
CA LEU A 5 25.88 21.11 29.01
C LEU A 5 24.98 19.97 29.50
N SER A 6 24.26 20.20 30.61
CA SER A 6 23.31 19.25 31.18
C SER A 6 22.11 19.02 30.26
N ARG A 7 21.64 20.06 29.56
CA ARG A 7 20.55 19.95 28.57
C ARG A 7 21.00 19.17 27.34
N LEU A 8 22.22 19.39 26.84
CA LEU A 8 22.75 18.63 25.71
C LEU A 8 22.88 17.15 26.03
N LYS A 9 23.37 16.79 27.22
CA LYS A 9 23.45 15.40 27.67
C LYS A 9 22.06 14.75 27.76
N ALA A 10 21.08 15.44 28.33
CA ALA A 10 19.70 14.95 28.41
C ALA A 10 19.03 14.79 27.03
N LEU A 11 19.37 15.65 26.06
CA LEU A 11 18.91 15.53 24.68
C LEU A 11 19.54 14.31 23.97
N ASN A 12 20.84 14.08 24.16
CA ASN A 12 21.53 12.93 23.59
C ASN A 12 21.03 11.62 24.19
N GLU A 13 20.89 11.52 25.52
CA GLU A 13 20.34 10.33 26.18
C GLU A 13 18.91 10.01 25.72
N LYS A 14 18.12 11.05 25.41
CA LYS A 14 16.76 10.89 24.89
C LYS A 14 16.75 10.47 23.41
N LEU A 15 17.75 10.88 22.62
CA LEU A 15 17.97 10.41 21.25
C LEU A 15 18.40 8.94 21.24
N ASP A 16 19.36 8.57 22.08
CA ASP A 16 19.87 7.20 22.18
C ASP A 16 18.78 6.22 22.62
N LYS A 17 17.93 6.62 23.59
CA LYS A 17 16.75 5.84 23.98
C LYS A 17 15.71 5.71 22.86
N LYS A 18 15.57 6.73 22.00
CA LYS A 18 14.60 6.73 20.88
C LYS A 18 15.09 5.89 19.70
N ILE A 19 16.41 5.79 19.51
CA ILE A 19 17.04 4.89 18.54
C ILE A 19 16.88 3.45 19.01
N ASN A 20 17.13 3.15 20.28
CA ASN A 20 16.95 1.79 20.83
C ASN A 20 15.48 1.35 20.98
N SER A 21 14.51 2.27 20.93
CA SER A 21 13.08 1.93 20.93
C SER A 21 12.49 1.74 19.52
N LYS A 22 13.27 1.95 18.45
CA LYS A 22 12.86 1.54 17.10
C LYS A 22 12.97 0.03 17.02
N GLN A 23 11.90 -0.68 17.35
CA GLN A 23 11.68 -1.99 16.76
C GLN A 23 11.18 -1.74 15.34
N ASN A 24 12.06 -1.77 14.32
CA ASN A 24 11.55 -1.98 12.97
C ASN A 24 10.96 -3.39 12.93
N LEU A 25 9.87 -3.52 12.20
CA LEU A 25 9.23 -4.81 11.95
C LEU A 25 10.12 -5.79 11.14
N PHE A 26 11.32 -5.35 10.76
CA PHE A 26 12.29 -6.07 9.93
C PHE A 26 13.69 -6.21 10.58
N ASP A 27 13.87 -5.85 11.86
CA ASP A 27 15.20 -5.92 12.51
C ASP A 27 15.63 -7.34 12.95
N ASN A 28 14.94 -8.39 12.51
CA ASN A 28 15.47 -9.75 12.57
C ASN A 28 15.39 -10.40 11.18
N ASP A 29 16.57 -10.75 10.65
CA ASP A 29 16.83 -11.67 9.53
C ASP A 29 16.64 -11.17 8.09
N PHE A 30 17.27 -10.05 7.74
CA PHE A 30 17.77 -9.86 6.37
C PHE A 30 19.30 -9.78 6.37
N GLU A 31 19.94 -10.86 6.84
CA GLU A 31 21.38 -11.02 6.65
C GLU A 31 21.72 -11.07 5.17
N THR A 32 22.71 -10.26 4.85
CA THR A 32 23.25 -10.00 3.53
C THR A 32 23.99 -11.24 3.03
N THR A 33 23.40 -12.02 2.13
CA THR A 33 24.13 -13.02 1.32
C THR A 33 23.88 -12.81 -0.17
N ASN A 34 24.16 -11.59 -0.65
CA ASN A 34 24.42 -11.38 -2.07
C ASN A 34 25.90 -11.65 -2.38
N THR A 35 26.23 -12.92 -2.50
CA THR A 35 27.25 -13.36 -3.48
C THR A 35 26.60 -14.43 -4.33
N ILE A 36 26.20 -14.05 -5.54
CA ILE A 36 25.70 -14.97 -6.58
C ILE A 36 26.85 -15.91 -6.95
N PRO A 37 26.76 -17.23 -6.76
CA PRO A 37 27.67 -18.17 -7.38
C PRO A 37 27.34 -18.22 -8.89
N THR A 38 28.32 -17.91 -9.74
CA THR A 38 28.26 -18.01 -11.21
C THR A 38 28.25 -19.46 -11.71
N SER A 39 27.43 -20.33 -11.12
CA SER A 39 27.25 -21.70 -11.60
C SER A 39 25.93 -22.25 -11.12
N MET A 40 24.89 -22.05 -11.92
CA MET A 40 23.72 -22.92 -12.15
C MET A 40 22.67 -22.09 -12.93
N VAL A 41 22.92 -21.89 -14.22
CA VAL A 41 21.86 -21.52 -15.16
C VAL A 41 21.07 -22.81 -15.43
N GLU A 42 20.16 -23.16 -14.53
CA GLU A 42 19.06 -24.04 -14.88
C GLU A 42 18.00 -23.20 -15.60
N LYS A 43 17.78 -23.53 -16.87
CA LYS A 43 16.70 -22.96 -17.68
C LYS A 43 15.37 -23.37 -17.05
N THR A 44 14.82 -22.54 -16.16
CA THR A 44 13.44 -22.69 -15.72
C THR A 44 12.52 -22.26 -16.85
N ASN A 45 11.73 -23.21 -17.32
CA ASN A 45 10.77 -23.04 -18.40
C ASN A 45 9.80 -21.90 -18.07
N THR A 46 9.63 -20.97 -19.01
CA THR A 46 8.77 -19.77 -18.93
C THR A 46 7.26 -20.05 -18.80
N THR A 47 6.86 -21.31 -18.56
CA THR A 47 5.47 -21.74 -18.41
C THR A 47 4.98 -21.76 -16.95
N ASP A 48 5.87 -21.73 -15.95
CA ASP A 48 5.48 -21.88 -14.53
C ASP A 48 5.15 -20.55 -13.81
N VAL A 49 5.46 -19.41 -14.43
CA VAL A 49 5.20 -18.08 -13.84
C VAL A 49 3.73 -17.65 -14.04
N LYS A 50 3.04 -18.19 -15.05
CA LYS A 50 1.64 -17.84 -15.37
C LYS A 50 0.59 -18.54 -14.50
N SER A 51 0.89 -19.74 -13.98
CA SER A 51 0.01 -20.51 -13.09
C SER A 51 -0.11 -19.82 -11.72
N ASN A 52 1.01 -19.35 -11.17
CA ASN A 52 1.08 -18.76 -9.83
C ASN A 52 0.30 -17.43 -9.72
N TYR A 53 0.33 -16.62 -10.78
CA TYR A 53 -0.26 -15.28 -10.76
C TYR A 53 -1.80 -15.25 -10.55
N LYS A 54 -2.52 -16.26 -11.06
CA LYS A 54 -3.99 -16.32 -10.88
C LYS A 54 -4.37 -16.76 -9.47
N GLU A 55 -3.61 -17.70 -8.90
CA GLU A 55 -3.78 -18.14 -7.52
C GLU A 55 -3.46 -16.98 -6.55
N ASP A 56 -2.37 -16.24 -6.80
CA ASP A 56 -2.00 -15.04 -6.05
C ASP A 56 -3.09 -13.96 -6.07
N ARG A 57 -3.73 -13.73 -7.23
CA ARG A 57 -4.83 -12.76 -7.34
C ARG A 57 -6.07 -13.20 -6.56
N THR A 58 -6.39 -14.48 -6.59
CA THR A 58 -7.55 -15.05 -5.88
C THR A 58 -7.36 -14.90 -4.37
N LEU A 59 -6.21 -15.32 -3.85
CA LEU A 59 -5.83 -15.18 -2.44
C LEU A 59 -5.80 -13.71 -2.01
N ASN A 60 -5.32 -12.82 -2.89
CA ASN A 60 -5.35 -11.39 -2.63
C ASN A 60 -6.77 -10.85 -2.47
N MET A 61 -7.69 -11.23 -3.37
CA MET A 61 -9.07 -10.77 -3.34
C MET A 61 -9.85 -11.29 -2.13
N GLU A 62 -9.62 -12.54 -1.72
CA GLU A 62 -10.21 -13.11 -0.50
C GLU A 62 -9.74 -12.34 0.75
N SER A 63 -8.43 -12.13 0.87
CA SER A 63 -7.85 -11.40 2.00
C SER A 63 -8.32 -9.95 2.04
N LEU A 64 -8.38 -9.29 0.88
CA LEU A 64 -8.86 -7.92 0.75
C LEU A 64 -10.35 -7.80 1.14
N ARG A 65 -11.18 -8.77 0.77
CA ARG A 65 -12.60 -8.83 1.15
C ARG A 65 -12.80 -9.02 2.65
N LYS A 66 -11.98 -9.87 3.28
CA LYS A 66 -11.97 -10.03 4.74
C LYS A 66 -11.62 -8.70 5.44
N LEU A 67 -10.53 -8.08 5.02
CA LEU A 67 -10.07 -6.80 5.58
C LEU A 67 -11.08 -5.67 5.36
N PHE A 68 -11.74 -5.62 4.21
CA PHE A 68 -12.78 -4.63 3.90
C PHE A 68 -13.90 -4.63 4.95
N SER A 69 -14.36 -5.82 5.35
CA SER A 69 -15.37 -5.99 6.39
C SER A 69 -14.81 -5.70 7.79
N GLU A 70 -13.64 -6.25 8.14
CA GLU A 70 -13.03 -6.07 9.45
C GLU A 70 -12.69 -4.60 9.77
N LEU A 71 -12.23 -3.86 8.77
CA LEU A 71 -11.90 -2.44 8.86
C LEU A 71 -13.12 -1.53 8.70
N LYS A 72 -14.32 -2.11 8.54
CA LYS A 72 -15.61 -1.43 8.41
C LYS A 72 -15.69 -0.47 7.23
N ILE A 73 -14.96 -0.76 6.15
CA ILE A 73 -14.97 0.07 4.93
C ILE A 73 -16.36 0.04 4.27
N ASN A 74 -17.07 -1.08 4.44
CA ASN A 74 -18.46 -1.26 4.00
C ASN A 74 -19.43 -0.21 4.55
N GLU A 75 -19.15 0.42 5.70
CA GLU A 75 -20.00 1.49 6.24
C GLU A 75 -20.00 2.76 5.36
N LYS A 76 -18.96 2.95 4.53
CA LYS A 76 -18.82 4.09 3.62
C LYS A 76 -18.89 3.71 2.14
N CYS A 77 -18.53 2.47 1.82
CA CYS A 77 -18.61 1.89 0.49
C CYS A 77 -19.34 0.55 0.60
N PRO A 78 -20.68 0.50 0.56
CA PRO A 78 -21.45 -0.70 0.92
C PRO A 78 -21.13 -1.97 0.13
N ASP A 79 -20.79 -1.79 -1.14
CA ASP A 79 -20.44 -2.88 -2.05
C ASP A 79 -18.92 -2.93 -2.22
N PHE A 80 -18.36 -4.13 -2.08
CA PHE A 80 -16.94 -4.39 -2.17
C PHE A 80 -16.39 -3.99 -3.54
N ASP A 81 -17.08 -4.34 -4.62
CA ASP A 81 -16.55 -4.10 -5.98
C ASP A 81 -16.45 -2.60 -6.28
N ASN A 82 -17.27 -1.78 -5.61
CA ASN A 82 -17.21 -0.33 -5.72
C ASN A 82 -15.91 0.27 -5.17
N VAL A 83 -15.17 -0.44 -4.31
CA VAL A 83 -13.88 0.05 -3.80
C VAL A 83 -12.86 0.23 -4.94
N PHE A 84 -13.02 -0.49 -6.04
CA PHE A 84 -12.16 -0.36 -7.21
C PHE A 84 -12.60 0.74 -8.17
N LYS A 85 -13.77 1.36 -7.97
CA LYS A 85 -14.18 2.54 -8.76
C LYS A 85 -13.38 3.79 -8.40
N TYR A 86 -12.80 3.83 -7.20
CA TYR A 86 -11.90 4.90 -6.80
C TYR A 86 -10.63 4.92 -7.66
N LYS A 87 -10.15 6.13 -7.94
CA LYS A 87 -8.95 6.36 -8.75
C LYS A 87 -7.68 6.08 -7.98
N ALA A 88 -7.65 6.44 -6.71
CA ALA A 88 -6.53 6.24 -5.83
C ALA A 88 -7.02 6.03 -4.40
N MET A 89 -6.17 5.42 -3.58
CA MET A 89 -6.38 5.25 -2.15
C MET A 89 -5.10 5.58 -1.38
N ASN A 90 -5.23 6.51 -0.44
CA ASN A 90 -4.17 7.05 0.37
C ASN A 90 -4.38 6.68 1.83
N LEU A 91 -3.27 6.46 2.54
CA LEU A 91 -3.24 6.25 3.98
C LEU A 91 -2.64 7.49 4.64
N ALA A 92 -3.42 8.14 5.50
CA ALA A 92 -2.94 9.22 6.33
C ALA A 92 -2.45 8.67 7.68
N GLY A 93 -1.39 9.28 8.23
CA GLY A 93 -0.91 9.03 9.59
C GLY A 93 0.01 7.81 9.77
N ILE A 94 0.12 6.94 8.77
CA ILE A 94 1.07 5.82 8.74
C ILE A 94 1.96 5.96 7.49
N GLY A 95 3.26 5.77 7.63
CA GLY A 95 4.19 5.74 6.52
C GLY A 95 4.06 4.47 5.68
N LEU A 96 4.22 4.61 4.36
CA LEU A 96 4.12 3.52 3.37
C LEU A 96 5.29 3.52 2.39
N ARG A 97 6.27 4.41 2.58
CA ARG A 97 7.50 4.39 1.80
C ARG A 97 8.52 3.54 2.52
N ASP A 98 9.53 3.06 1.80
CA ASP A 98 10.55 2.18 2.37
C ASP A 98 11.28 2.82 3.57
N ASP A 99 11.45 4.14 3.57
CA ASP A 99 12.14 4.89 4.63
C ASP A 99 11.30 5.14 5.89
N ASP A 100 9.97 5.02 5.81
CA ASP A 100 9.03 5.28 6.91
C ASP A 100 7.96 4.20 7.08
N PHE A 101 8.20 3.00 6.54
CA PHE A 101 7.17 1.97 6.40
C PHE A 101 6.61 1.54 7.76
N GLY A 102 5.30 1.73 7.94
CA GLY A 102 4.61 1.40 9.18
C GLY A 102 4.88 2.35 10.34
N GLU A 103 5.71 3.38 10.19
CA GLU A 103 5.94 4.40 11.22
C GLU A 103 4.66 5.23 11.44
N LEU A 104 4.27 5.41 12.71
CA LEU A 104 3.14 6.25 13.10
C LEU A 104 3.56 7.72 13.17
N ARG A 105 2.79 8.59 12.52
CA ARG A 105 3.05 10.04 12.53
C ARG A 105 2.35 10.67 13.74
N ILE A 106 3.15 11.10 14.70
CA ILE A 106 2.69 11.73 15.95
C ILE A 106 1.81 12.95 15.65
N GLY A 107 0.68 13.06 16.37
CA GLY A 107 -0.31 14.11 16.23
C GLY A 107 -1.17 14.02 14.97
N LYS A 108 -1.02 12.96 14.16
CA LYS A 108 -1.84 12.74 12.96
C LYS A 108 -2.90 11.66 13.21
N TYR A 109 -4.03 11.85 12.54
CA TYR A 109 -5.10 10.86 12.50
C TYR A 109 -4.77 9.77 11.48
N ILE A 110 -5.14 8.54 11.83
CA ILE A 110 -5.05 7.40 10.93
C ILE A 110 -6.33 7.31 10.13
N GLN A 111 -6.21 7.43 8.81
CA GLN A 111 -7.37 7.50 7.93
C GLN A 111 -7.09 6.89 6.56
N ILE A 112 -8.04 6.09 6.07
CA ILE A 112 -8.06 5.63 4.68
C ILE A 112 -8.90 6.62 3.88
N ILE A 113 -8.29 7.20 2.84
CA ILE A 113 -8.89 8.24 2.00
C ILE A 113 -8.87 7.75 0.55
N ALA A 114 -10.05 7.63 -0.04
CA ALA A 114 -10.19 7.35 -1.46
C ALA A 114 -10.36 8.63 -2.26
N ILE A 115 -9.91 8.60 -3.52
CA ILE A 115 -10.11 9.69 -4.48
C ILE A 115 -11.09 9.23 -5.55
N SER A 116 -12.22 9.92 -5.67
CA SER A 116 -13.16 9.78 -6.79
C SER A 116 -13.07 10.98 -7.73
N TYR A 117 -13.58 10.81 -8.95
CA TYR A 117 -13.96 11.93 -9.80
C TYR A 117 -15.48 12.00 -9.80
N ASP A 118 -16.05 13.10 -9.34
CA ASP A 118 -17.45 13.40 -9.61
C ASP A 118 -17.53 13.87 -11.07
N SER A 119 -18.32 13.16 -11.87
CA SER A 119 -18.79 13.65 -13.16
C SER A 119 -20.22 14.12 -12.97
N ILE A 120 -20.39 15.41 -12.68
CA ILE A 120 -21.68 16.08 -12.77
C ILE A 120 -21.69 16.77 -14.14
N GLY A 121 -22.30 16.12 -15.13
CA GLY A 121 -22.48 16.70 -16.49
C GLY A 121 -21.21 16.81 -17.35
N GLU A 122 -21.21 17.78 -18.28
CA GLU A 122 -20.12 18.07 -19.23
C GLU A 122 -18.93 18.83 -18.58
N GLU A 123 -18.92 19.01 -17.26
CA GLU A 123 -17.87 19.76 -16.58
C GLU A 123 -16.61 18.94 -16.25
N LYS A 124 -15.48 19.66 -16.14
CA LYS A 124 -14.17 19.10 -15.79
C LYS A 124 -14.24 18.27 -14.50
N LYS A 125 -13.80 17.02 -14.59
CA LYS A 125 -13.69 16.06 -13.47
C LYS A 125 -12.86 16.66 -12.33
N LYS A 126 -13.50 17.06 -11.24
CA LYS A 126 -12.81 17.48 -10.01
C LYS A 126 -12.56 16.26 -9.12
N ALA A 127 -11.35 16.16 -8.59
CA ALA A 127 -10.99 15.14 -7.61
C ALA A 127 -11.69 15.41 -6.29
N LYS A 128 -12.26 14.38 -5.69
CA LYS A 128 -12.92 14.43 -4.38
C LYS A 128 -12.31 13.40 -3.45
N ASN A 129 -11.95 13.85 -2.25
CA ASN A 129 -11.47 12.98 -1.18
C ASN A 129 -12.65 12.44 -0.39
N ILE A 130 -12.72 11.12 -0.24
CA ILE A 130 -13.75 10.42 0.52
C ILE A 130 -13.05 9.66 1.64
N SER A 131 -13.42 9.94 2.89
CA SER A 131 -12.99 9.15 4.04
C SER A 131 -13.69 7.79 4.01
N LEU A 132 -12.92 6.71 3.87
CA LEU A 132 -13.45 5.35 3.93
C LEU A 132 -13.34 4.75 5.33
N GLY A 133 -12.37 5.19 6.12
CA GLY A 133 -12.18 4.71 7.48
C GLY A 133 -11.37 5.70 8.30
N TYR A 134 -11.83 5.99 9.51
CA TYR A 134 -11.15 6.85 10.48
C TYR A 134 -10.89 6.04 11.74
N TYR A 135 -9.63 5.97 12.18
CA TYR A 135 -9.19 5.07 13.23
C TYR A 135 -8.59 5.78 14.44
N GLY A 136 -8.86 7.08 14.58
CA GLY A 136 -8.37 7.89 15.70
C GLY A 136 -6.93 8.36 15.50
N LYS A 137 -6.29 8.77 16.60
CA LYS A 137 -4.90 9.25 16.59
C LYS A 137 -3.92 8.08 16.54
N GLY A 138 -2.80 8.25 15.85
CA GLY A 138 -1.80 7.20 15.68
C GLY A 138 -1.32 6.58 16.99
N GLU A 139 -1.14 7.38 18.05
CA GLU A 139 -0.63 6.94 19.35
C GLU A 139 -1.60 6.01 20.09
N THR A 140 -2.88 6.04 19.72
CA THR A 140 -3.94 5.22 20.34
C THR A 140 -4.31 4.01 19.50
N LEU A 141 -3.68 3.83 18.34
CA LEU A 141 -4.03 2.76 17.42
C LEU A 141 -3.42 1.45 17.89
N ASP A 142 -4.27 0.44 18.05
CA ASP A 142 -3.86 -0.93 18.26
C ASP A 142 -2.94 -1.44 17.13
N ILE A 143 -1.94 -2.24 17.49
CA ILE A 143 -0.89 -2.68 16.56
C ILE A 143 -1.43 -3.66 15.51
N GLU A 144 -2.33 -4.57 15.89
CA GLU A 144 -2.96 -5.48 14.93
C GLU A 144 -3.82 -4.70 13.95
N LYS A 145 -4.56 -3.71 14.45
CA LYS A 145 -5.35 -2.82 13.61
C LYS A 145 -4.47 -2.01 12.65
N LYS A 146 -3.28 -1.57 13.08
CA LYS A 146 -2.28 -0.92 12.21
C LYS A 146 -1.91 -1.83 11.04
N TYR A 147 -1.58 -3.08 11.30
CA TYR A 147 -1.17 -4.03 10.25
C TYR A 147 -2.30 -4.32 9.29
N LYS A 148 -3.53 -4.52 9.77
CA LYS A 148 -4.71 -4.70 8.92
C LYS A 148 -4.95 -3.52 7.98
N ILE A 149 -4.81 -2.29 8.48
CA ILE A 149 -4.94 -1.06 7.67
C ILE A 149 -3.87 -0.99 6.58
N ILE A 150 -2.62 -1.26 6.92
CA ILE A 150 -1.51 -1.29 5.95
C ILE A 150 -1.76 -2.36 4.90
N GLU A 151 -2.07 -3.59 5.32
CA GLU A 151 -2.33 -4.72 4.45
C GLU A 151 -3.48 -4.44 3.48
N PHE A 152 -4.59 -3.87 3.98
CA PHE A 152 -5.73 -3.51 3.14
C PHE A 152 -5.34 -2.56 2.01
N ILE A 153 -4.56 -1.51 2.33
CA ILE A 153 -4.09 -0.55 1.32
C ILE A 153 -3.18 -1.21 0.30
N LEU A 154 -2.25 -2.06 0.73
CA LEU A 154 -1.30 -2.73 -0.17
C LEU A 154 -2.03 -3.71 -1.09
N ARG A 155 -2.93 -4.53 -0.55
CA ARG A 155 -3.74 -5.48 -1.34
C ARG A 155 -4.66 -4.79 -2.33
N TRP A 156 -5.26 -3.67 -1.94
CA TRP A 156 -6.05 -2.83 -2.84
C TRP A 156 -5.20 -2.27 -3.98
N ARG A 157 -4.00 -1.73 -3.66
CA ARG A 157 -3.07 -1.17 -4.65
C ARG A 157 -2.55 -2.24 -5.61
N TYR A 158 -2.26 -3.43 -5.09
CA TYR A 158 -1.87 -4.59 -5.88
C TYR A 158 -2.94 -4.89 -6.93
N GLU A 159 -4.19 -5.14 -6.51
CA GLU A 159 -5.30 -5.43 -7.42
C GLU A 159 -5.57 -4.28 -8.41
N LYS A 160 -5.50 -3.03 -7.94
CA LYS A 160 -5.69 -1.85 -8.80
C LYS A 160 -4.62 -1.75 -9.89
N GLY A 161 -3.38 -2.12 -9.56
CA GLY A 161 -2.28 -2.23 -10.50
C GLY A 161 -2.55 -3.30 -11.56
N LEU A 162 -3.03 -4.49 -11.14
CA LEU A 162 -3.37 -5.57 -12.06
C LEU A 162 -4.50 -5.18 -13.02
N GLN A 163 -5.55 -4.53 -12.54
CA GLN A 163 -6.62 -4.00 -13.40
C GLN A 163 -6.10 -3.01 -14.45
N SER A 164 -5.07 -2.24 -14.11
CA SER A 164 -4.45 -1.30 -15.06
C SER A 164 -3.67 -2.06 -16.14
N ILE A 165 -2.94 -3.11 -15.77
CA ILE A 165 -2.25 -4.01 -16.69
C ILE A 165 -3.27 -4.70 -17.63
N ASP A 166 -4.34 -5.28 -17.07
CA ASP A 166 -5.42 -5.91 -17.84
C ASP A 166 -6.01 -4.95 -18.88
N ASN A 167 -6.24 -3.69 -18.50
CA ASN A 167 -6.71 -2.66 -19.42
C ASN A 167 -5.72 -2.37 -20.55
N TYR A 168 -4.41 -2.30 -20.27
CA TYR A 168 -3.41 -2.09 -21.32
C TYR A 168 -3.33 -3.29 -22.29
N ILE A 169 -3.40 -4.51 -21.77
CA ILE A 169 -3.45 -5.72 -22.61
C ILE A 169 -4.65 -5.64 -23.57
N HIS A 170 -5.83 -5.31 -23.06
CA HIS A 170 -7.04 -5.14 -23.87
C HIS A 170 -6.90 -4.06 -24.95
N LEU A 171 -6.30 -2.91 -24.62
CA LEU A 171 -6.06 -1.84 -25.58
C LEU A 171 -5.07 -2.25 -26.68
N LEU A 172 -4.03 -3.01 -26.34
CA LEU A 172 -3.08 -3.55 -27.31
C LEU A 172 -3.74 -4.56 -28.25
N ASP A 173 -4.65 -5.39 -27.74
CA ASP A 173 -5.38 -6.35 -28.58
C ASP A 173 -6.36 -5.65 -29.53
N LYS A 174 -7.03 -4.59 -29.06
CA LYS A 174 -7.81 -3.70 -29.95
C LYS A 174 -6.96 -3.08 -31.05
N LEU A 175 -5.76 -2.61 -30.71
CA LEU A 175 -4.84 -2.01 -31.68
C LEU A 175 -4.43 -3.01 -32.77
N LYS A 176 -4.14 -4.27 -32.40
CA LYS A 176 -3.78 -5.33 -33.35
C LYS A 176 -4.92 -5.70 -34.30
N ALA A 177 -6.17 -5.56 -33.86
CA ALA A 177 -7.36 -5.88 -34.65
C ALA A 177 -7.74 -4.79 -35.67
N LEU A 178 -7.11 -3.61 -35.62
CA LEU A 178 -7.36 -2.56 -36.60
C LEU A 178 -6.83 -2.96 -37.98
N PRO A 179 -7.56 -2.64 -39.07
CA PRO A 179 -7.12 -2.91 -40.42
C PRO A 179 -5.80 -2.17 -40.68
N LYS A 180 -4.79 -2.90 -41.15
CA LYS A 180 -3.54 -2.28 -41.61
C LYS A 180 -3.82 -1.62 -42.96
N SER A 181 -3.60 -0.32 -43.06
CA SER A 181 -3.59 0.36 -44.35
C SER A 181 -2.41 -0.19 -45.16
N SER A 182 -2.71 -0.93 -46.23
CA SER A 182 -1.71 -1.30 -47.23
C SER A 182 -1.32 -0.01 -47.98
N ASN A 183 -0.06 0.41 -47.82
CA ASN A 183 0.60 1.33 -48.76
C ASN A 183 1.22 0.51 -49.89
#